data_AF-A0A838SD33-F1
#
_entry.id   AF-A0A838SD33-F1
#
_cell.length_a   1.000
_cell.length_b   1.000
_cell.length_c   1.000
_cell.angle_alpha   90.00
_cell.angle_beta   90.00
_cell.angle_gamma   90.00
#
_symmetry.space_group_name_H-M   'P 1'
#
loop_
_entity.id
_entity.type
_entity.pdbx_description
1 polymer ?
#
loop_
_entity_poly.entity_id
_entity_poly.type
_entity_poly.pdbx_seq_one_letter_code
_entity_poly.pdbx_strand_id
1 'polypeptide(L)'
;MSLEDEFCDIIKKARFGQGLGLETLAELAKMEQADVEHLEKGHRPPTKSEIQGISQALHLRVGPLVNLTLDGWLPQPQPEWTTEHDLVQTIKGDIGGYEVKGYLLTDPATNQALMIDTGYNAKQMLANISQRELTLIGVCLTHG
;
A
#
# COMPACT_ATOMS: atom_id res chain seq x y z
N MET A 1 -0.10 -0.12 14.07
CA MET A 1 0.15 -0.55 12.68
C MET A 1 0.87 0.59 12.00
N SER A 2 2.06 0.36 11.42
CA SER A 2 2.72 1.37 10.59
C SER A 2 2.01 1.45 9.24
N LEU A 3 2.07 2.62 8.60
CA LEU A 3 1.64 2.78 7.21
C LEU A 3 2.57 1.94 6.31
N GLU A 4 2.02 1.42 5.22
CA GLU A 4 2.81 0.68 4.22
C GLU A 4 3.66 1.62 3.37
N ASP A 5 3.06 2.73 2.93
CA ASP A 5 3.73 3.77 2.16
C ASP A 5 3.79 5.07 2.95
N GLU A 6 4.96 5.69 2.97
CA GLU A 6 5.14 7.05 3.49
C GLU A 6 5.13 8.08 2.35
N PHE A 7 5.31 9.36 2.71
CA PHE A 7 5.32 10.45 1.73
C PHE A 7 6.35 10.22 0.61
N CYS A 8 7.56 9.78 0.97
CA CYS A 8 8.65 9.52 0.02
C CYS A 8 8.29 8.44 -1.00
N ASP A 9 7.63 7.35 -0.57
CA ASP A 9 7.17 6.28 -1.44
C ASP A 9 6.11 6.78 -2.42
N ILE A 10 5.12 7.53 -1.91
CA ILE A 10 4.01 8.03 -2.71
C ILE A 10 4.51 8.97 -3.81
N ILE A 11 5.36 9.96 -3.48
CA ILE A 11 5.85 10.92 -4.48
C ILE A 11 6.76 10.25 -5.50
N LYS A 12 7.59 9.29 -5.07
CA LYS A 12 8.49 8.55 -5.95
C LYS A 12 7.69 7.69 -6.91
N LYS A 13 6.72 6.91 -6.42
CA LYS A 13 5.83 6.09 -7.25
C LYS A 13 5.03 6.95 -8.24
N ALA A 14 4.48 8.07 -7.79
CA ALA A 14 3.73 8.99 -8.65
C ALA A 14 4.62 9.60 -9.75
N ARG A 15 5.85 10.03 -9.41
CA ARG A 15 6.81 10.55 -10.39
C ARG A 15 7.19 9.49 -11.43
N PHE A 16 7.56 8.29 -10.98
CA PHE A 16 7.91 7.19 -11.88
C PHE A 16 6.73 6.77 -12.77
N GLY A 17 5.52 6.68 -12.22
CA GLY A 17 4.30 6.34 -12.97
C GLY A 17 3.94 7.36 -14.05
N GLN A 18 4.35 8.62 -13.88
CA GLN A 18 4.19 9.69 -14.86
C GLN A 18 5.40 9.83 -15.82
N GLY A 19 6.44 9.01 -15.66
CA GLY A 19 7.66 9.07 -16.47
C GLY A 19 8.49 10.33 -16.28
N LEU A 20 8.32 11.03 -15.15
CA LEU A 20 9.00 12.30 -14.90
C LEU A 20 10.42 12.10 -14.33
N GLY A 21 11.38 12.87 -14.84
CA GLY A 21 12.70 13.00 -14.24
C GLY A 21 12.66 13.84 -12.95
N LEU A 22 13.71 13.74 -12.13
CA LEU A 22 13.85 14.56 -10.92
C LEU A 22 13.91 16.06 -11.24
N GLU A 23 14.67 16.44 -12.26
CA GLU A 23 14.80 17.82 -12.73
C GLU A 23 13.44 18.40 -13.14
N THR A 24 12.67 17.67 -13.96
CA THR A 24 11.33 18.09 -14.38
C THR A 24 10.37 18.26 -13.20
N LEU A 25 10.40 17.34 -12.22
CA LEU A 25 9.57 17.50 -11.02
C LEU A 25 10.00 18.73 -10.22
N ALA A 26 11.29 18.97 -10.07
CA ALA A 26 11.83 20.12 -9.35
C ALA A 26 11.37 21.45 -9.99
N GLU A 27 11.45 21.56 -11.32
CA GLU A 27 10.94 22.72 -12.06
C GLU A 27 9.44 22.95 -11.85
N LEU A 28 8.63 21.90 -11.99
CA LEU A 28 7.17 21.97 -11.84
C LEU A 28 6.77 22.32 -10.40
N ALA A 29 7.47 21.76 -9.41
CA ALA A 29 7.24 22.02 -7.99
C ALA A 29 7.86 23.35 -7.51
N LYS A 30 8.67 24.02 -8.35
CA LYS A 30 9.46 25.22 -8.01
C LYS A 30 10.38 24.98 -6.82
N MET A 31 11.11 23.87 -6.87
CA MET A 31 12.04 23.42 -5.85
C MET A 31 13.42 23.15 -6.45
N GLU A 32 14.45 23.12 -5.60
CA GLU A 32 15.76 22.62 -6.01
C GLU A 32 15.71 21.10 -6.22
N GLN A 33 16.40 20.60 -7.24
CA GLN A 33 16.43 19.16 -7.53
C GLN A 33 16.96 18.33 -6.35
N ALA A 34 17.97 18.85 -5.64
CA ALA A 34 18.55 18.20 -4.48
C ALA A 34 17.53 18.05 -3.33
N ASP A 35 16.62 19.01 -3.16
CA ASP A 35 15.56 18.91 -2.16
C ASP A 35 14.53 17.84 -2.52
N VAL A 36 14.13 17.77 -3.80
CA VAL A 36 13.25 16.70 -4.28
C VAL A 36 13.89 15.32 -4.05
N GLU A 37 15.18 15.18 -4.35
CA GLU A 37 15.91 13.93 -4.12
C GLU A 37 15.99 13.56 -2.64
N HIS A 38 16.24 14.52 -1.74
CA HIS A 38 16.23 14.28 -0.30
C HIS A 38 14.86 13.84 0.22
N LEU A 39 13.78 14.41 -0.31
CA LEU A 39 12.42 14.03 0.03
C LEU A 39 12.09 12.61 -0.47
N GLU A 40 12.47 12.25 -1.70
CA GLU A 40 12.25 10.88 -2.22
C GLU A 40 13.05 9.81 -1.49
N LYS A 41 14.17 10.17 -0.88
CA LYS A 41 14.97 9.27 -0.05
C LYS A 41 14.53 9.24 1.41
N GLY A 42 13.54 10.05 1.80
CA GLY A 42 13.08 10.16 3.18
C GLY A 42 14.15 10.71 4.14
N HIS A 43 15.14 11.47 3.65
CA HIS A 43 16.23 11.98 4.49
C HIS A 43 15.76 13.03 5.51
N ARG A 44 14.64 13.70 5.23
CA ARG A 44 14.01 14.67 6.12
C ARG A 44 12.50 14.71 5.90
N PRO A 45 11.72 15.14 6.90
CA PRO A 45 10.32 15.45 6.69
C PRO A 45 10.15 16.65 5.73
N PRO A 46 9.10 16.66 4.89
CA PRO A 46 8.76 17.81 4.07
C PRO A 46 8.07 18.90 4.89
N THR A 47 8.15 20.13 4.41
CA THR A 47 7.30 21.23 4.86
C THR A 47 5.95 21.20 4.14
N LYS A 48 4.94 21.90 4.70
CA LYS A 48 3.63 22.02 4.05
C LYS A 48 3.69 22.65 2.66
N SER A 49 4.61 23.60 2.44
CA SER A 49 4.81 24.24 1.13
C SER A 49 5.37 23.26 0.10
N GLU A 50 6.32 22.42 0.50
CA GLU A 50 6.88 21.37 -0.36
C GLU A 50 5.84 20.31 -0.71
N ILE A 51 5.03 19.88 0.28
CA ILE A 51 3.89 18.99 0.02
C ILE A 51 2.97 19.61 -1.01
N GLN A 52 2.64 20.90 -0.88
CA GLN A 52 1.77 21.60 -1.83
C GLN A 52 2.37 21.65 -3.24
N GLY A 53 3.63 22.05 -3.38
CA GLY A 53 4.33 22.15 -4.67
C GLY A 53 4.41 20.80 -5.37
N ILE A 54 4.89 19.77 -4.68
CA ILE A 54 5.01 18.41 -5.23
C ILE A 54 3.64 17.82 -5.56
N SER A 55 2.65 18.02 -4.69
CA SER A 55 1.29 17.50 -4.94
C SER A 55 0.67 18.13 -6.19
N GLN A 56 0.85 19.43 -6.40
CA GLN A 56 0.34 20.12 -7.59
C GLN A 56 1.05 19.61 -8.86
N ALA A 57 2.38 19.48 -8.80
CA ALA A 57 3.19 18.98 -9.91
C ALA A 57 2.85 17.53 -10.31
N LEU A 58 2.55 16.67 -9.33
CA LEU A 58 2.22 15.26 -9.54
C LEU A 58 0.71 14.98 -9.61
N HIS A 59 -0.14 16.01 -9.60
CA HIS A 59 -1.60 15.89 -9.57
C HIS A 59 -2.16 15.05 -8.40
N LEU A 60 -1.48 15.10 -7.24
CA LEU A 60 -1.90 14.44 -6.01
C LEU A 60 -2.79 15.36 -5.15
N ARG A 61 -3.60 14.75 -4.28
CA ARG A 61 -4.44 15.50 -3.34
C ARG A 61 -3.60 15.97 -2.15
N VAL A 62 -3.43 17.28 -2.02
CA VAL A 62 -2.67 17.93 -0.94
C VAL A 62 -3.18 17.53 0.46
N GLY A 63 -4.50 17.59 0.68
CA GLY A 63 -5.09 17.38 2.01
C GLY A 63 -4.71 16.02 2.64
N PRO A 64 -4.98 14.89 1.96
CA PRO A 64 -4.54 13.57 2.43
C PRO A 64 -3.03 13.47 2.69
N LEU A 65 -2.19 14.07 1.85
CA LEU A 65 -0.74 14.04 2.06
C LEU A 65 -0.30 14.86 3.27
N VAL A 66 -0.87 16.04 3.49
CA VAL A 66 -0.64 16.81 4.72
C VAL A 66 -1.08 16.00 5.94
N ASN A 67 -2.27 15.41 5.90
CA ASN A 67 -2.79 14.62 7.01
C ASN A 67 -1.88 13.41 7.32
N LEU A 68 -1.43 12.71 6.28
CA LEU A 68 -0.55 11.55 6.39
C LEU A 68 0.82 11.93 6.97
N THR A 69 1.42 13.00 6.45
CA THR A 69 2.83 13.33 6.71
C THR A 69 3.04 14.22 7.93
N LEU A 70 2.12 15.15 8.19
CA LEU A 70 2.27 16.16 9.24
C LEU A 70 1.29 15.96 10.39
N ASP A 71 0.05 15.56 10.09
CA ASP A 71 -1.01 15.46 11.11
C ASP A 71 -1.16 14.04 11.69
N GLY A 72 -0.31 13.11 11.27
CA GLY A 72 -0.22 11.75 11.84
C GLY A 72 -1.45 10.89 11.57
N TRP A 73 -2.09 11.05 10.40
CA TRP A 73 -3.23 10.21 10.02
C TRP A 73 -2.85 8.73 10.05
N LEU A 74 -3.73 7.92 10.64
CA LEU A 74 -3.61 6.48 10.67
C LEU A 74 -4.93 5.86 10.17
N PRO A 75 -4.86 4.66 9.55
CA PRO A 75 -6.07 3.94 9.19
C PRO A 75 -6.89 3.63 10.45
N GLN A 76 -8.21 3.59 10.28
CA GLN A 76 -9.07 3.10 11.35
C GLN A 76 -8.70 1.66 11.70
N PRO A 77 -8.86 1.26 12.97
CA PRO A 77 -8.66 -0.13 13.37
C PRO A 77 -9.47 -1.09 12.50
N GLN A 78 -8.91 -2.27 12.27
CA GLN A 78 -9.61 -3.34 11.59
C GLN A 78 -10.94 -3.63 12.32
N PRO A 79 -12.10 -3.62 11.62
CA PRO A 79 -13.36 -3.95 12.26
C PRO A 79 -13.37 -5.40 12.78
N GLU A 80 -13.87 -5.61 13.99
CA GLU A 80 -13.85 -6.93 14.68
C GLU A 80 -14.52 -8.04 13.83
N TRP A 81 -15.64 -7.70 13.18
CA TRP A 81 -16.40 -8.63 12.33
C TRP A 81 -15.58 -9.25 11.18
N THR A 82 -14.48 -8.61 10.77
CA THR A 82 -13.61 -9.16 9.71
C THR A 82 -12.75 -10.32 10.19
N THR A 83 -12.54 -10.43 11.50
CA THR A 83 -11.74 -11.51 12.13
C THR A 83 -12.59 -12.57 12.79
N GLU A 84 -13.86 -12.28 13.04
CA GLU A 84 -14.83 -13.27 13.53
C GLU A 84 -14.92 -14.44 12.54
N HIS A 85 -14.96 -15.67 13.09
CA HIS A 85 -15.08 -16.90 12.30
C HIS A 85 -14.02 -17.07 11.20
N ASP A 86 -12.85 -16.45 11.37
CA ASP A 86 -11.77 -16.44 10.37
C ASP A 86 -12.24 -15.95 8.98
N LEU A 87 -13.18 -15.00 8.96
CA LEU A 87 -13.80 -14.44 7.75
C LEU A 87 -12.73 -13.90 6.78
N VAL A 88 -11.78 -13.11 7.30
CA VAL A 88 -10.63 -12.63 6.54
C VAL A 88 -9.35 -13.11 7.21
N GLN A 89 -8.66 -14.03 6.56
CA GLN A 89 -7.36 -14.51 7.02
C GLN A 89 -6.26 -13.85 6.19
N THR A 90 -5.33 -13.15 6.85
CA THR A 90 -4.13 -12.61 6.19
C THR A 90 -3.05 -13.69 6.14
N ILE A 91 -2.59 -14.02 4.94
CA ILE A 91 -1.45 -14.90 4.73
C ILE A 91 -0.26 -14.03 4.33
N LYS A 92 0.79 -14.09 5.14
CA LYS A 92 2.03 -13.35 4.90
C LYS A 92 2.97 -14.16 4.01
N GLY A 93 3.62 -13.47 3.10
CA GLY A 93 4.81 -13.97 2.42
C GLY A 93 5.87 -12.89 2.31
N ASP A 94 6.88 -13.19 1.51
CA ASP A 94 8.09 -12.39 1.40
C ASP A 94 8.58 -12.38 -0.06
N ILE A 95 9.00 -11.20 -0.52
CA ILE A 95 9.72 -11.04 -1.78
C ILE A 95 11.00 -10.26 -1.51
N GLY A 96 12.11 -10.97 -1.35
CA GLY A 96 13.41 -10.32 -1.19
C GLY A 96 13.49 -9.46 0.08
N GLY A 97 12.86 -9.90 1.18
CA GLY A 97 12.82 -9.17 2.44
C GLY A 97 11.64 -8.19 2.59
N TYR A 98 10.81 -8.03 1.55
CA TYR A 98 9.58 -7.23 1.62
C TYR A 98 8.40 -8.12 2.00
N GLU A 99 7.76 -7.83 3.15
CA GLU A 99 6.52 -8.50 3.54
C GLU A 99 5.42 -8.17 2.54
N VAL A 100 4.84 -9.20 1.95
CA VAL A 100 3.66 -9.09 1.09
C VAL A 100 2.52 -9.89 1.70
N LYS A 101 1.29 -9.47 1.41
CA LYS A 101 0.09 -10.06 2.00
C LYS A 101 -0.81 -10.56 0.90
N GLY A 102 -1.35 -11.75 1.10
CA GLY A 102 -2.57 -12.17 0.44
C GLY A 102 -3.65 -12.42 1.48
N TYR A 103 -4.88 -12.54 1.02
CA TYR A 103 -6.03 -12.70 1.90
C TYR A 103 -6.89 -13.87 1.45
N LEU A 104 -7.36 -14.65 2.42
CA LEU A 104 -8.42 -15.63 2.21
C LEU A 104 -9.70 -15.08 2.82
N LEU A 105 -10.65 -14.74 1.96
CA LEU A 105 -12.01 -14.37 2.36
C LEU A 105 -12.86 -15.63 2.37
N THR A 106 -13.47 -15.96 3.49
CA THR A 106 -14.27 -17.18 3.65
C THR A 106 -15.69 -16.88 4.03
N ASP A 107 -16.65 -17.60 3.46
CA ASP A 107 -18.04 -17.57 3.91
C ASP A 107 -18.29 -18.75 4.87
N PRO A 108 -18.54 -18.49 6.18
CA PRO A 108 -18.74 -19.54 7.17
C PRO A 108 -20.04 -20.34 6.97
N ALA A 109 -21.01 -19.83 6.19
CA ALA A 109 -22.26 -20.54 5.93
C ALA A 109 -22.11 -21.60 4.83
N THR A 110 -21.17 -21.41 3.91
CA THR A 110 -21.02 -22.26 2.71
C THR A 110 -19.66 -22.95 2.60
N ASN A 111 -18.71 -22.61 3.48
CA ASN A 111 -17.29 -22.98 3.38
C ASN A 111 -16.65 -22.58 2.04
N GLN A 112 -17.22 -21.61 1.33
CA GLN A 112 -16.60 -21.09 0.11
C GLN A 112 -15.52 -20.08 0.46
N ALA A 113 -14.51 -19.98 -0.41
CA ALA A 113 -13.41 -19.05 -0.24
C ALA A 113 -13.05 -18.32 -1.53
N LEU A 114 -12.69 -17.04 -1.38
CA LEU A 114 -12.00 -16.24 -2.38
C LEU A 114 -10.56 -16.01 -1.93
N MET A 115 -9.61 -16.27 -2.83
CA MET A 115 -8.21 -15.91 -2.63
C MET A 115 -7.94 -14.54 -3.26
N ILE A 116 -7.45 -13.59 -2.49
CA ILE A 116 -7.11 -12.24 -2.94
C ILE A 116 -5.60 -12.09 -2.86
N ASP A 117 -4.95 -12.03 -4.01
CA ASP A 117 -3.51 -12.21 -4.18
C ASP A 117 -3.02 -13.56 -3.56
N THR A 118 -1.79 -13.95 -3.86
CA THR A 118 -1.15 -15.10 -3.23
C THR A 118 -0.24 -14.71 -2.07
N GLY A 119 0.04 -13.42 -1.91
CA GLY A 119 1.06 -12.92 -0.99
C GLY A 119 2.40 -13.60 -1.22
N TYR A 120 2.70 -14.01 -2.47
CA TYR A 120 3.85 -14.85 -2.83
C TYR A 120 4.01 -16.14 -2.00
N ASN A 121 2.93 -16.59 -1.36
CA ASN A 121 2.90 -17.75 -0.49
C ASN A 121 1.71 -18.65 -0.82
N ALA A 122 1.60 -19.03 -2.10
CA ALA A 122 0.55 -19.92 -2.59
C ALA A 122 0.50 -21.27 -1.84
N LYS A 123 1.64 -21.77 -1.35
CA LYS A 123 1.68 -23.00 -0.55
C LYS A 123 0.89 -22.85 0.75
N GLN A 124 1.10 -21.77 1.49
CA GLN A 124 0.38 -21.50 2.73
C GLN A 124 -1.11 -21.22 2.45
N MET A 125 -1.43 -20.54 1.35
CA MET A 125 -2.82 -20.35 0.91
C MET A 125 -3.55 -21.68 0.71
N LEU A 126 -2.96 -22.58 -0.09
CA LEU A 126 -3.55 -23.88 -0.38
C LEU A 126 -3.62 -24.78 0.87
N ALA A 127 -2.63 -24.68 1.76
CA ALA A 127 -2.66 -25.38 3.05
C ALA A 127 -3.84 -24.94 3.91
N ASN A 128 -4.13 -23.63 3.99
CA ASN A 128 -5.29 -23.12 4.74
C ASN A 128 -6.62 -23.57 4.14
N ILE A 129 -6.75 -23.53 2.81
CA ILE A 129 -7.93 -24.03 2.11
C ILE A 129 -8.15 -25.51 2.42
N SER A 130 -7.09 -26.32 2.38
CA SER A 130 -7.17 -27.76 2.60
C SER A 130 -7.50 -28.11 4.06
N GLN A 131 -6.83 -27.45 5.01
CA GLN A 131 -7.02 -27.69 6.45
C GLN A 131 -8.41 -27.29 6.96
N ARG A 132 -9.00 -26.27 6.35
CA ARG A 132 -10.33 -25.73 6.71
C ARG A 132 -11.45 -26.30 5.83
N GLU A 133 -11.14 -27.27 4.96
CA GLU A 133 -12.09 -27.89 4.02
C GLU A 133 -12.88 -26.86 3.18
N LEU A 134 -12.19 -25.80 2.77
CA LEU A 134 -12.79 -24.71 2.02
C LEU A 134 -12.89 -25.03 0.53
N THR A 135 -13.97 -24.59 -0.09
CA THR A 135 -14.16 -24.63 -1.55
C THR A 135 -13.68 -23.32 -2.15
N LEU A 136 -12.52 -23.34 -2.83
CA LEU A 136 -12.03 -22.17 -3.55
C LEU A 136 -12.89 -21.90 -4.78
N ILE A 137 -13.58 -20.77 -4.81
CA ILE A 137 -14.49 -20.39 -5.91
C ILE A 137 -13.90 -19.34 -6.85
N GLY A 138 -12.78 -18.71 -6.48
CA GLY A 138 -12.14 -17.70 -7.31
C GLY A 138 -10.84 -17.17 -6.76
N VAL A 139 -10.05 -16.57 -7.65
CA VAL A 139 -8.80 -15.88 -7.35
C VAL A 139 -8.87 -14.45 -7.90
N CYS A 140 -8.74 -13.47 -7.01
CA CYS A 140 -8.70 -12.06 -7.33
C CYS A 140 -7.24 -11.59 -7.33
N LEU A 141 -6.71 -11.23 -8.51
CA LEU A 141 -5.34 -10.70 -8.63
C LEU A 141 -5.39 -9.17 -8.65
N THR A 142 -4.60 -8.54 -7.80
CA THR A 142 -4.49 -7.07 -7.67
C THR A 142 -3.43 -6.47 -8.59
N HIS A 143 -2.52 -7.30 -9.10
CA HIS A 143 -1.38 -6.91 -9.93
C HIS A 143 -1.20 -7.95 -11.06
N GLY A 144 -0.75 -7.50 -12.24
CA GLY A 144 -0.46 -8.33 -13.42
C GLY A 144 0.58 -7.68 -14.31
#